data_AF-A0AA39K2W5-F1
#
_entry.id   AF-A0AA39K2W5-F1
#
_cell.length_a   1.000
_cell.length_b   1.000
_cell.length_c   1.000
_cell.angle_alpha   90.00
_cell.angle_beta   90.00
_cell.angle_gamma   90.00
#
_symmetry.space_group_name_H-M   'P 1'
#
loop_
_entity.id
_entity.type
_entity.pdbx_description
1 polymer ?
#
loop_
_entity_poly.entity_id
_entity_poly.type
_entity_poly.pdbx_seq_one_letter_code
_entity_poly.pdbx_strand_id
1 'polypeptide(L)'
;MIPAPVPVNPYSVYNSAYPAYYPYTAAAAAPQLQPEPSPPSPVPPAVSPAAASEATQRLVSAELKRAGFDAAEPAAVVRLEHEVVAIVEALYHRAHEYANLANRAGAVATDLMLACKDYELDMKGLRTQTRKRNTAPLPTLIPPPSRSPSPELLSSDDEDPASSVPFTLRNLPTSFPDLPPKHTYHQTPVSPPKKAALPSLEKKLKTAGLVQESLRNLMLSTEDASGQGQEDAQLLGHIVNWQSSAHPRKRWRVGS
;
A
#
# COMPACT_ATOMS: atom_id res chain seq x y z
N MET A 1 -9.54 64.43 -34.10
CA MET A 1 -9.36 64.96 -32.73
C MET A 1 -8.82 63.83 -31.87
N ILE A 2 -7.53 63.90 -31.56
CA ILE A 2 -6.79 62.95 -30.71
C ILE A 2 -6.51 63.70 -29.40
N PRO A 3 -6.90 63.18 -28.22
CA PRO A 3 -6.43 63.75 -26.97
C PRO A 3 -5.09 63.10 -26.55
N ALA A 4 -4.11 63.95 -26.27
CA ALA A 4 -2.79 63.57 -25.75
C ALA A 4 -2.86 63.16 -24.26
N PRO A 5 -1.97 62.27 -23.79
CA PRO A 5 -1.93 61.85 -22.38
C PRO A 5 -1.18 62.87 -21.50
N VAL A 6 -1.75 63.12 -20.33
CA VAL A 6 -1.15 63.93 -19.25
C VAL A 6 -0.30 63.00 -18.36
N PRO A 7 0.96 63.34 -18.03
CA PRO A 7 1.75 62.59 -17.04
C PRO A 7 1.45 63.11 -15.63
N VAL A 8 1.66 62.29 -14.58
CA VAL A 8 2.39 62.65 -13.35
C VAL A 8 2.23 61.58 -12.25
N ASN A 9 3.40 61.09 -11.84
CA ASN A 9 3.92 60.52 -10.59
C ASN A 9 3.28 59.36 -9.80
N PRO A 10 4.05 58.29 -9.54
CA PRO A 10 3.78 57.26 -8.56
C PRO A 10 4.49 57.54 -7.21
N TYR A 11 3.89 58.34 -6.33
CA TYR A 11 4.25 58.34 -4.91
C TYR A 11 3.04 58.69 -4.05
N SER A 12 2.46 57.68 -3.41
CA SER A 12 1.80 57.86 -2.12
C SER A 12 1.75 56.53 -1.36
N VAL A 13 2.74 56.43 -0.49
CA VAL A 13 2.76 55.60 0.70
C VAL A 13 1.65 56.12 1.63
N TYR A 14 0.63 55.30 1.91
CA TYR A 14 -0.14 55.45 3.15
C TYR A 14 -0.09 54.15 3.94
N ASN A 15 0.69 54.26 5.01
CA ASN A 15 0.70 53.44 6.21
C ASN A 15 -0.73 53.10 6.67
N SER A 16 -1.04 51.82 6.84
CA SER A 16 -2.09 51.39 7.75
C SER A 16 -1.54 50.30 8.65
N ALA A 17 -1.25 50.71 9.88
CA ALA A 17 -0.85 49.87 10.99
C ALA A 17 -2.03 49.00 11.42
N TYR A 18 -1.84 47.68 11.42
CA TYR A 18 -2.67 46.75 12.17
C TYR A 18 -1.81 46.03 13.23
N PRO A 19 -2.35 45.82 14.44
CA PRO A 19 -1.58 45.44 15.61
C PRO A 19 -1.13 43.97 15.58
N ALA A 20 0.10 43.77 16.05
CA ALA A 20 0.72 42.48 16.27
C ALA A 20 -0.06 41.66 17.30
N TYR A 21 -0.65 40.55 16.85
CA TYR A 21 -1.05 39.44 17.71
C TYR A 21 0.09 38.40 17.69
N TYR A 22 0.63 38.10 18.87
CA TYR A 22 1.73 37.15 19.06
C TYR A 22 1.39 35.75 18.53
N PRO A 23 2.35 35.03 17.92
CA PRO A 23 2.14 33.68 17.44
C PRO A 23 2.15 32.70 18.62
N TYR A 24 1.13 31.85 18.69
CA TYR A 24 1.17 30.63 19.48
C TYR A 24 2.22 29.72 18.83
N THR A 25 3.29 29.41 19.55
CA THR A 25 4.28 28.41 19.12
C THR A 25 3.63 27.02 19.18
N ALA A 26 2.97 26.62 18.09
CA ALA A 26 2.84 25.21 17.78
C ALA A 26 4.22 24.73 17.35
N ALA A 27 4.75 23.73 18.04
CA ALA A 27 6.00 23.06 17.67
C ALA A 27 5.96 22.76 16.17
N ALA A 28 6.88 23.34 15.41
CA ALA A 28 7.06 23.04 14.00
C ALA A 28 7.40 21.56 13.90
N ALA A 29 6.39 20.75 13.54
CA ALA A 29 6.64 19.46 12.93
C ALA A 29 7.58 19.74 11.74
N ALA A 30 8.71 19.03 11.71
CA ALA A 30 9.64 19.12 10.60
C ALA A 30 8.87 19.06 9.27
N PRO A 31 9.23 19.86 8.25
CA PRO A 31 8.63 19.71 6.93
C PRO A 31 8.89 18.27 6.49
N GLN A 32 7.85 17.45 6.48
CA GLN A 32 7.93 16.12 5.91
C GLN A 32 8.27 16.33 4.43
N LEU A 33 9.50 15.97 4.07
CA LEU A 33 9.89 15.77 2.68
C LEU A 33 8.81 14.90 2.05
N GLN A 34 8.03 15.47 1.14
CA GLN A 34 7.11 14.70 0.32
C GLN A 34 7.96 13.58 -0.31
N PRO A 35 7.58 12.31 -0.18
CA PRO A 35 8.26 11.26 -0.93
C PRO A 35 8.22 11.65 -2.40
N GLU A 36 9.38 11.65 -3.06
CA GLU A 36 9.46 11.85 -4.50
C GLU A 36 8.40 10.99 -5.20
N PRO A 37 7.72 11.51 -6.23
CA PRO A 37 6.82 10.69 -7.02
C PRO A 37 7.63 9.51 -7.54
N SER A 38 7.30 8.32 -7.04
CA SER A 38 7.88 7.07 -7.53
C SER A 38 7.72 7.04 -9.05
N PRO A 39 8.79 6.68 -9.80
CA PRO A 39 8.67 6.58 -11.24
C PRO A 39 7.50 5.66 -11.58
N PRO A 40 6.66 6.03 -12.57
CA PRO A 40 5.51 5.22 -12.93
C PRO A 40 5.99 3.80 -13.21
N SER A 41 5.37 2.81 -12.55
CA SER A 41 5.70 1.41 -12.79
C SER A 41 5.57 1.11 -14.27
N PRO A 42 6.53 0.37 -14.87
CA PRO A 42 6.47 0.06 -16.29
C PRO A 42 5.15 -0.63 -16.62
N VAL A 43 4.46 -0.11 -17.64
CA VAL A 43 3.19 -0.67 -18.09
C VAL A 43 3.42 -2.14 -18.47
N PRO A 44 2.65 -3.09 -17.93
CA PRO A 44 2.83 -4.50 -18.28
C PRO A 44 2.58 -4.67 -19.78
N PRO A 45 3.38 -5.50 -20.48
CA PRO A 45 3.22 -5.72 -21.91
C PRO A 45 1.83 -6.30 -22.20
N ALA A 46 1.15 -5.74 -23.19
CA ALA A 46 -0.19 -6.18 -23.59
C ALA A 46 -0.21 -7.58 -24.24
N VAL A 47 0.95 -8.08 -24.66
CA VAL A 47 1.12 -9.35 -25.39
C VAL A 47 1.99 -10.30 -24.57
N SER A 48 1.60 -11.57 -24.50
CA SER A 48 2.41 -12.59 -23.84
C SER A 48 3.67 -12.90 -24.66
N PRO A 49 4.80 -13.23 -24.02
CA PRO A 49 6.05 -13.51 -24.73
C PRO A 49 5.92 -14.69 -25.69
N ALA A 50 5.14 -15.71 -25.31
CA ALA A 50 4.88 -16.87 -26.17
C ALA A 50 4.10 -16.49 -27.45
N ALA A 51 3.08 -15.62 -27.34
CA ALA A 51 2.32 -15.16 -28.50
C ALA A 51 3.18 -14.28 -29.43
N ALA A 52 4.06 -13.44 -28.85
CA ALA A 52 5.00 -12.64 -29.62
C ALA A 52 6.00 -13.53 -30.39
N SER A 53 6.56 -14.55 -29.72
CA SER A 53 7.49 -15.51 -30.32
C SER A 53 6.84 -16.32 -31.45
N GLU A 54 5.59 -16.78 -31.25
CA GLU A 54 4.87 -17.47 -32.32
C GLU A 54 4.61 -16.55 -33.52
N ALA A 55 4.27 -15.28 -33.30
CA ALA A 55 4.03 -14.31 -34.36
C ALA A 55 5.30 -13.98 -35.15
N THR A 56 6.45 -13.82 -34.49
CA THR A 56 7.74 -13.56 -35.14
C THR A 56 8.21 -14.79 -35.93
N GLN A 57 8.09 -16.00 -35.38
CA GLN A 57 8.43 -17.24 -36.10
C GLN A 57 7.53 -17.46 -37.33
N ARG A 58 6.23 -17.15 -37.23
CA ARG A 58 5.30 -17.15 -38.38
C ARG A 58 5.73 -16.14 -39.45
N LEU A 59 6.19 -14.96 -39.06
CA LEU A 59 6.72 -13.96 -39.99
C LEU A 59 7.99 -14.46 -40.67
N VAL A 60 8.96 -14.99 -39.92
CA VAL A 60 10.21 -15.55 -40.46
C VAL A 60 9.91 -16.68 -41.45
N SER A 61 9.06 -17.64 -41.06
CA SER A 61 8.69 -18.76 -41.94
C SER A 61 7.93 -18.31 -43.21
N ALA A 62 7.09 -17.27 -43.13
CA ALA A 62 6.44 -16.71 -44.30
C ALA A 62 7.43 -16.06 -45.27
N GLU A 63 8.44 -15.34 -44.76
CA GLU A 63 9.48 -14.75 -45.61
C GLU A 63 10.43 -15.81 -46.20
N LEU A 64 10.79 -16.86 -45.43
CA LEU A 64 11.58 -17.99 -45.94
C LEU A 64 10.87 -18.72 -47.09
N LYS A 65 9.55 -18.97 -46.96
CA LYS A 65 8.75 -19.55 -48.04
C LYS A 65 8.72 -18.67 -49.29
N ARG A 66 8.64 -17.35 -49.13
CA ARG A 66 8.68 -16.39 -50.25
C ARG A 66 10.04 -16.34 -50.94
N ALA A 67 11.12 -16.57 -50.19
CA ALA A 67 12.46 -16.71 -50.74
C ALA A 67 12.68 -18.06 -51.45
N GLY A 68 11.72 -18.99 -51.39
CA GLY A 68 11.79 -20.28 -52.08
C GLY A 68 12.44 -21.40 -51.27
N PHE A 69 12.62 -21.23 -49.96
CA PHE A 69 13.10 -22.31 -49.10
C PHE A 69 11.98 -23.32 -48.82
N ASP A 70 12.26 -24.60 -49.04
CA ASP A 70 11.33 -25.71 -48.79
C ASP A 70 11.38 -26.16 -47.31
N ALA A 71 12.57 -26.15 -46.71
CA ALA A 71 12.81 -26.49 -45.31
C ALA A 71 13.85 -25.56 -44.68
N ALA A 72 13.78 -25.41 -43.35
CA ALA A 72 14.73 -24.64 -42.56
C ALA A 72 15.10 -25.39 -41.28
N GLU A 73 16.35 -25.23 -40.84
CA GLU A 73 16.80 -25.77 -39.56
C GLU A 73 16.09 -25.01 -38.40
N PRO A 74 15.47 -25.72 -37.43
CA PRO A 74 14.72 -25.06 -36.36
C PRO A 74 15.60 -24.14 -35.50
N ALA A 75 16.86 -24.51 -35.25
CA ALA A 75 17.81 -23.67 -34.52
C ALA A 75 18.20 -22.40 -35.29
N ALA A 76 18.15 -22.40 -36.62
CA ALA A 76 18.37 -21.20 -37.43
C ALA A 76 17.15 -20.26 -37.37
N VAL A 77 15.93 -20.80 -37.38
CA VAL A 77 14.69 -20.00 -37.25
C VAL A 77 14.65 -19.28 -35.90
N VAL A 78 15.01 -19.96 -34.81
CA VAL A 78 15.08 -19.35 -33.47
C VAL A 78 16.17 -18.27 -33.41
N ARG A 79 17.32 -18.46 -34.06
CA ARG A 79 18.36 -17.41 -34.13
C ARG A 79 17.86 -16.19 -34.92
N LEU A 80 17.23 -16.41 -36.07
CA LEU A 80 16.62 -15.33 -36.86
C LEU A 80 15.55 -14.56 -36.08
N GLU A 81 14.75 -15.25 -35.27
CA GLU A 81 13.80 -14.60 -34.37
C GLU A 81 14.49 -13.62 -33.42
N HIS A 82 15.55 -14.05 -32.73
CA HIS A 82 16.30 -13.18 -31.81
C HIS A 82 16.91 -11.98 -32.52
N GLU A 83 17.48 -12.17 -33.72
CA GLU A 83 18.03 -11.08 -34.52
C GLU A 83 16.96 -10.08 -34.96
N VAL A 84 15.78 -10.55 -35.37
CA VAL A 84 14.66 -9.68 -35.73
C VAL A 84 14.21 -8.85 -34.54
N VAL A 85 14.09 -9.46 -33.36
CA VAL A 85 13.72 -8.75 -32.13
C VAL A 85 14.79 -7.71 -31.77
N ALA A 86 16.08 -8.08 -31.82
CA ALA A 86 17.19 -7.19 -31.52
C ALA A 86 17.21 -5.97 -32.44
N ILE A 87 16.94 -6.13 -33.75
CA ILE A 87 16.85 -5.01 -34.69
C ILE A 87 15.69 -4.08 -34.35
N VAL A 88 14.52 -4.62 -33.99
CA VAL A 88 13.35 -3.82 -33.62
C VAL A 88 13.61 -3.03 -32.34
N GLU A 89 14.23 -3.66 -31.34
CA GLU A 89 14.63 -3.00 -30.08
C GLU A 89 15.67 -1.91 -30.31
N ALA A 90 16.73 -2.21 -31.08
CA ALA A 90 17.77 -1.24 -31.42
C ALA A 90 17.21 -0.01 -32.15
N LEU A 91 16.31 -0.24 -33.11
CA LEU A 91 15.63 0.83 -33.84
C LEU A 91 14.75 1.68 -32.91
N TYR A 92 14.02 1.05 -31.99
CA TYR A 92 13.20 1.76 -31.01
C TYR A 92 14.05 2.58 -30.05
N HIS A 93 15.12 2.01 -29.50
CA HIS A 93 16.05 2.73 -28.61
C HIS A 93 16.64 3.95 -29.31
N ARG A 94 17.13 3.80 -30.54
CA ARG A 94 17.68 4.91 -31.31
C ARG A 94 16.64 5.99 -31.63
N ALA A 95 15.43 5.60 -32.01
CA ALA A 95 14.34 6.54 -32.22
C ALA A 95 13.95 7.28 -30.93
N HIS A 96 13.98 6.59 -29.80
CA HIS A 96 13.69 7.18 -28.49
C HIS A 96 14.79 8.14 -28.03
N GLU A 97 16.07 7.88 -28.35
CA GLU A 97 17.16 8.83 -28.14
C GLU A 97 16.92 10.15 -28.90
N TYR A 98 16.47 10.09 -30.16
CA TYR A 98 16.12 11.32 -30.90
C TYR A 98 14.94 12.06 -30.28
N ALA A 99 13.95 11.35 -29.76
CA ALA A 99 12.83 11.97 -29.05
C ALA A 99 13.32 12.70 -27.79
N ASN A 100 14.23 12.06 -27.03
CA ASN A 100 14.84 12.64 -25.84
C ASN A 100 15.67 13.89 -26.18
N LEU A 101 16.44 13.87 -27.27
CA LEU A 101 17.17 15.05 -27.76
C LEU A 101 16.25 16.22 -28.13
N ALA A 102 15.00 15.93 -28.50
CA ALA A 102 13.97 16.93 -28.78
C ALA A 102 13.08 17.25 -27.56
N ASN A 103 13.43 16.80 -26.34
CA ASN A 103 12.64 16.92 -25.12
C ASN A 103 11.20 16.38 -25.24
N ARG A 104 11.01 15.35 -26.07
CA ARG A 104 9.72 14.66 -26.24
C ARG A 104 9.72 13.34 -25.49
N ALA A 105 8.59 13.00 -24.87
CA ALA A 105 8.42 11.75 -24.15
C ALA A 105 8.31 10.51 -25.05
N GLY A 106 8.04 10.69 -26.35
CA GLY A 106 7.79 9.58 -27.29
C GLY A 106 8.39 9.81 -28.66
N ALA A 107 8.84 8.72 -29.27
CA ALA A 107 9.34 8.69 -30.64
C ALA A 107 8.21 8.91 -31.64
N VAL A 108 8.50 9.71 -32.67
CA VAL A 108 7.62 10.01 -33.81
C VAL A 108 8.17 9.33 -35.06
N ALA A 109 7.34 9.19 -36.10
CA ALA A 109 7.74 8.57 -37.37
C ALA A 109 9.03 9.17 -37.97
N THR A 110 9.28 10.47 -37.81
CA THR A 110 10.51 11.13 -38.26
C THR A 110 11.76 10.62 -37.53
N ASP A 111 11.64 10.30 -36.24
CA ASP A 111 12.73 9.76 -35.43
C ASP A 111 13.08 8.35 -35.88
N LEU A 112 12.04 7.55 -36.21
CA LEU A 112 12.20 6.21 -36.76
C LEU A 112 12.83 6.25 -38.16
N MET A 113 12.45 7.23 -38.99
CA MET A 113 13.08 7.45 -40.30
C MET A 113 14.58 7.77 -40.19
N LEU A 114 14.97 8.58 -39.19
CA LEU A 114 16.37 8.87 -38.91
C LEU A 114 17.10 7.62 -38.38
N ALA A 115 16.47 6.88 -37.47
CA ALA A 115 17.04 5.64 -36.95
C ALA A 115 17.25 4.59 -38.06
N CYS A 116 16.30 4.43 -38.99
CA CYS A 116 16.46 3.57 -40.16
C CYS A 116 17.66 3.99 -41.02
N LYS A 117 17.91 5.29 -41.16
CA LYS A 117 19.06 5.80 -41.92
C LYS A 117 20.38 5.47 -41.23
N ASP A 118 20.44 5.56 -39.91
CA ASP A 118 21.64 5.19 -39.11
C ASP A 118 21.95 3.68 -39.20
N TYR A 119 20.92 2.84 -39.33
CA TYR A 119 21.07 1.39 -39.54
C TYR A 119 21.09 0.97 -41.03
N GLU A 120 21.26 1.92 -41.96
CA GLU A 120 21.33 1.68 -43.41
C GLU A 120 20.12 0.94 -44.01
N LEU A 121 18.95 1.06 -43.38
CA LEU A 121 17.69 0.48 -43.84
C LEU A 121 17.04 1.37 -44.91
N ASP A 122 17.01 0.91 -46.15
CA ASP A 122 16.36 1.63 -47.25
C ASP A 122 14.83 1.57 -47.17
N MET A 123 14.21 2.74 -47.02
CA MET A 123 12.76 2.88 -46.94
C MET A 123 12.09 3.08 -48.31
N LYS A 124 12.86 3.30 -49.40
CA LYS A 124 12.31 3.61 -50.73
C LYS A 124 11.45 2.48 -51.31
N GLY A 125 11.66 1.24 -50.88
CA GLY A 125 10.89 0.07 -51.30
C GLY A 125 9.65 -0.25 -50.45
N LEU A 126 9.45 0.40 -49.30
CA LEU A 126 8.46 -0.01 -48.31
C LEU A 126 7.03 0.03 -48.87
N ARG A 127 6.67 1.08 -49.62
CA ARG A 127 5.33 1.23 -50.22
C ARG A 127 4.98 0.10 -51.18
N THR A 128 5.96 -0.39 -51.95
CA THR A 128 5.78 -1.49 -52.89
C THR A 128 5.56 -2.81 -52.15
N GLN A 129 6.26 -3.01 -51.03
CA GLN A 129 6.09 -4.20 -50.20
C GLN A 129 4.73 -4.24 -49.49
N THR A 130 4.21 -3.08 -49.05
CA THR A 130 2.87 -3.01 -48.43
C THR A 130 1.77 -3.44 -49.39
N ARG A 131 1.85 -3.02 -50.66
CA ARG A 131 0.85 -3.39 -51.69
C ARG A 131 0.80 -4.88 -51.95
N LYS A 132 1.95 -5.56 -51.95
CA LYS A 132 2.03 -7.02 -52.12
C LYS A 132 1.50 -7.81 -50.92
N ARG A 133 1.56 -7.23 -49.71
CA ARG A 133 1.10 -7.87 -48.46
C ARG A 133 -0.40 -7.76 -48.22
N ASN A 134 -1.09 -6.76 -48.77
CA ASN A 134 -2.53 -6.58 -48.55
C ASN A 134 -3.41 -7.73 -49.08
N THR A 135 -2.85 -8.63 -49.89
CA THR A 135 -3.55 -9.82 -50.39
C THR A 135 -3.41 -11.03 -49.46
N ALA A 136 -2.51 -10.99 -48.48
CA ALA A 136 -2.32 -12.07 -47.52
C ALA A 136 -3.31 -11.92 -46.35
N PRO A 137 -3.92 -13.01 -45.86
CA PRO A 137 -4.80 -12.96 -44.70
C PRO A 137 -4.05 -12.43 -43.48
N LEU A 138 -4.59 -11.36 -42.88
CA LEU A 138 -4.05 -10.80 -41.63
C LEU A 138 -4.19 -11.84 -40.50
N PRO A 139 -3.19 -11.94 -39.60
CA PRO A 139 -3.34 -12.77 -38.41
C PRO A 139 -4.52 -12.24 -37.58
N THR A 140 -5.45 -13.14 -37.23
CA THR A 140 -6.59 -12.81 -36.36
C THR A 140 -6.07 -12.49 -34.98
N LEU A 141 -6.12 -11.20 -34.59
CA LEU A 141 -5.79 -10.76 -33.25
C LEU A 141 -6.92 -11.19 -32.31
N ILE A 142 -6.63 -12.14 -31.42
CA ILE A 142 -7.57 -12.54 -30.38
C ILE A 142 -7.49 -11.49 -29.27
N PRO A 143 -8.60 -10.84 -28.87
CA PRO A 143 -8.57 -9.91 -27.76
C PRO A 143 -8.08 -10.64 -26.50
N PRO A 144 -7.32 -9.96 -25.62
CA PRO A 144 -6.89 -10.58 -24.37
C PRO A 144 -8.12 -11.08 -23.60
N PRO A 145 -8.01 -12.22 -22.90
CA PRO A 145 -9.10 -12.69 -22.06
C PRO A 145 -9.51 -11.59 -21.09
N SER A 146 -10.82 -11.43 -20.88
CA SER A 146 -11.33 -10.47 -19.90
C SER A 146 -10.65 -10.71 -18.56
N ARG A 147 -10.18 -9.64 -17.92
CA ARG A 147 -9.55 -9.69 -16.59
C ARG A 147 -10.41 -10.53 -15.66
N SER A 148 -9.80 -11.43 -14.89
CA SER A 148 -10.53 -12.17 -13.85
C SER A 148 -11.25 -11.18 -12.93
N PRO A 149 -12.49 -11.48 -12.49
CA PRO A 149 -13.20 -10.60 -11.58
C PRO A 149 -12.33 -10.30 -10.37
N SER A 150 -12.40 -9.06 -9.86
CA SER A 150 -11.74 -8.69 -8.62
C SER A 150 -12.11 -9.71 -7.53
N PRO A 151 -11.15 -10.17 -6.70
CA PRO A 151 -11.44 -11.16 -5.68
C PRO A 151 -12.57 -10.70 -4.77
N GLU A 152 -13.46 -11.62 -4.41
CA GLU A 152 -14.56 -11.36 -3.49
C GLU A 152 -13.96 -10.98 -2.12
N LEU A 153 -14.20 -9.74 -1.71
CA LEU A 153 -13.77 -9.25 -0.41
C LEU A 153 -14.72 -9.83 0.65
N LEU A 154 -14.17 -10.47 1.68
CA LEU A 154 -14.96 -11.04 2.75
C LEU A 154 -15.81 -9.96 3.44
N SER A 155 -17.08 -10.27 3.69
CA SER A 155 -17.98 -9.43 4.49
C SER A 155 -17.43 -9.26 5.91
N SER A 156 -17.48 -8.05 6.45
CA SER A 156 -17.11 -7.83 7.87
C SER A 156 -18.22 -8.39 8.77
N ASP A 157 -17.82 -9.13 9.81
CA ASP A 157 -18.71 -9.78 10.81
C ASP A 157 -19.55 -8.78 11.64
N ASP A 158 -19.19 -7.49 11.56
CA ASP A 158 -19.73 -6.37 12.37
C ASP A 158 -20.44 -5.30 11.50
N GLU A 159 -21.10 -5.72 10.42
CA GLU A 159 -21.93 -4.84 9.56
C GLU A 159 -23.26 -4.47 10.27
N ASP A 160 -23.17 -3.77 11.40
CA ASP A 160 -24.34 -3.13 12.00
C ASP A 160 -24.88 -2.05 11.05
N PRO A 161 -26.21 -1.97 10.80
CA PRO A 161 -26.82 -1.06 9.83
C PRO A 161 -26.66 0.44 10.16
N ALA A 162 -26.05 0.76 11.31
CA ALA A 162 -25.78 2.11 11.77
C ALA A 162 -24.29 2.49 11.78
N SER A 163 -23.37 1.58 11.44
CA SER A 163 -21.94 1.80 11.68
C SER A 163 -21.22 2.53 10.52
N SER A 164 -21.27 3.87 10.59
CA SER A 164 -20.17 4.78 10.28
C SER A 164 -19.36 4.57 8.96
N VAL A 165 -20.03 4.58 7.81
CA VAL A 165 -19.39 5.10 6.58
C VAL A 165 -19.01 6.57 6.85
N PRO A 166 -17.75 7.00 6.65
CA PRO A 166 -17.37 8.39 6.89
C PRO A 166 -18.19 9.32 6.00
N PHE A 167 -18.52 10.51 6.50
CA PHE A 167 -19.38 11.48 5.80
C PHE A 167 -18.89 11.79 4.38
N THR A 168 -17.57 11.76 4.15
CA THR A 168 -16.92 11.96 2.85
C THR A 168 -17.25 10.87 1.82
N LEU A 169 -17.60 9.66 2.25
CA LEU A 169 -17.91 8.52 1.37
C LEU A 169 -19.43 8.27 1.24
N ARG A 170 -20.27 8.90 2.06
CA ARG A 170 -21.74 8.76 2.00
C ARG A 170 -22.38 9.42 0.78
N ASN A 171 -21.75 10.46 0.24
CA ASN A 171 -22.30 11.26 -0.86
C ASN A 171 -21.74 10.84 -2.23
N LEU A 172 -21.23 9.61 -2.35
CA LEU A 172 -20.73 9.11 -3.61
C LEU A 172 -21.89 8.85 -4.58
N PRO A 173 -21.78 9.30 -5.85
CA PRO A 173 -22.78 8.98 -6.88
C PRO A 173 -22.94 7.46 -7.07
N THR A 174 -24.14 7.02 -7.43
CA THR A 174 -24.48 5.61 -7.70
C THR A 174 -23.77 5.01 -8.92
N SER A 175 -22.98 5.80 -9.66
CA SER A 175 -22.11 5.33 -10.73
C SER A 175 -20.79 4.74 -10.23
N PHE A 176 -20.48 4.90 -8.95
CA PHE A 176 -19.28 4.33 -8.34
C PHE A 176 -19.56 2.92 -7.81
N PRO A 177 -18.54 2.04 -7.81
CA PRO A 177 -18.67 0.73 -7.19
C PRO A 177 -18.92 0.86 -5.68
N ASP A 178 -19.54 -0.16 -5.10
CA ASP A 178 -19.78 -0.22 -3.66
C ASP A 178 -18.49 -0.09 -2.86
N LEU A 179 -18.61 0.51 -1.68
CA LEU A 179 -17.48 0.72 -0.80
C LEU A 179 -16.88 -0.64 -0.37
N PRO A 180 -15.54 -0.76 -0.30
CA PRO A 180 -14.90 -1.96 0.22
C PRO A 180 -15.27 -2.17 1.71
N PRO A 181 -15.02 -3.34 2.30
CA PRO A 181 -15.34 -3.60 3.71
C PRO A 181 -14.72 -2.59 4.67
N LYS A 182 -15.36 -2.39 5.83
CA LYS A 182 -14.99 -1.42 6.87
C LYS A 182 -13.49 -1.43 7.20
N HIS A 183 -12.88 -2.60 7.35
CA HIS A 183 -11.47 -2.77 7.70
C HIS A 183 -10.47 -2.31 6.61
N THR A 184 -10.94 -2.04 5.38
CA THR A 184 -10.10 -1.47 4.31
C THR A 184 -9.81 0.01 4.55
N TYR A 185 -10.70 0.75 5.21
CA TYR A 185 -10.56 2.20 5.44
C TYR A 185 -10.65 2.63 6.91
N HIS A 186 -11.14 1.77 7.80
CA HIS A 186 -11.07 1.98 9.25
C HIS A 186 -9.92 1.20 9.84
N GLN A 187 -8.96 1.93 10.43
CA GLN A 187 -7.94 1.32 11.25
C GLN A 187 -8.60 0.78 12.52
N THR A 188 -8.50 -0.53 12.77
CA THR A 188 -8.83 -1.08 14.09
C THR A 188 -7.89 -0.43 15.10
N PRO A 189 -8.39 0.35 16.07
CA PRO A 189 -7.52 0.92 17.08
C PRO A 189 -6.82 -0.25 17.78
N VAL A 190 -5.49 -0.16 17.88
CA VAL A 190 -4.71 -1.13 18.65
C VAL A 190 -5.35 -1.24 20.03
N SER A 191 -5.73 -2.45 20.43
CA SER A 191 -6.35 -2.68 21.73
C SER A 191 -5.52 -1.94 22.77
N PRO A 192 -6.11 -1.07 23.62
CA PRO A 192 -5.34 -0.36 24.63
C PRO A 192 -4.51 -1.40 25.39
N PRO A 193 -3.21 -1.15 25.61
CA PRO A 193 -2.35 -2.12 26.27
C PRO A 193 -3.08 -2.55 27.53
N LYS A 194 -3.29 -3.86 27.71
CA LYS A 194 -3.96 -4.42 28.88
C LYS A 194 -3.16 -4.07 30.13
N LYS A 195 -3.27 -2.83 30.60
CA LYS A 195 -2.93 -2.39 31.96
C LYS A 195 -4.12 -2.71 32.87
N ALA A 196 -4.67 -3.92 32.71
CA ALA A 196 -5.37 -4.58 33.78
C ALA A 196 -4.27 -5.23 34.62
N ALA A 197 -3.83 -4.51 35.64
CA ALA A 197 -2.85 -4.97 36.60
C ALA A 197 -3.24 -6.39 37.06
N LEU A 198 -2.41 -7.37 36.71
CA LEU A 198 -2.30 -8.56 37.53
C LEU A 198 -2.19 -8.04 38.98
N PRO A 199 -3.03 -8.45 39.95
CA PRO A 199 -2.54 -8.46 41.31
C PRO A 199 -1.23 -9.24 41.22
N SER A 200 -0.10 -8.51 41.34
CA SER A 200 1.24 -8.97 40.95
C SER A 200 1.40 -10.42 41.36
N LEU A 201 1.95 -11.27 40.50
CA LEU A 201 2.27 -12.65 40.86
C LEU A 201 3.00 -12.71 42.21
N GLU A 202 3.76 -11.65 42.56
CA GLU A 202 4.34 -11.42 43.88
C GLU A 202 3.31 -11.31 45.02
N LYS A 203 2.18 -10.63 44.81
CA LYS A 203 1.10 -10.55 45.81
C LYS A 203 0.49 -11.93 46.03
N LYS A 204 0.27 -12.71 44.96
CA LYS A 204 -0.19 -14.11 45.08
C LYS A 204 0.86 -15.01 45.73
N LEU A 205 2.14 -14.87 45.39
CA LEU A 205 3.26 -15.59 46.00
C LEU A 205 3.42 -15.24 47.48
N LYS A 206 3.31 -13.96 47.85
CA LYS A 206 3.38 -13.51 49.25
C LYS A 206 2.23 -14.09 50.07
N THR A 207 1.01 -14.10 49.52
CA THR A 207 -0.13 -14.74 50.20
C THR A 207 0.09 -16.25 50.34
N ALA A 208 0.59 -16.93 49.30
CA ALA A 208 0.89 -18.36 49.38
C ALA A 208 2.00 -18.66 50.40
N GLY A 209 3.08 -17.88 50.42
CA GLY A 209 4.13 -17.99 51.43
C GLY A 209 3.61 -17.74 52.85
N LEU A 210 2.74 -16.75 53.05
CA LEU A 210 2.11 -16.49 54.34
C LEU A 210 1.25 -17.66 54.83
N VAL A 211 0.48 -18.28 53.93
CA VAL A 211 -0.32 -19.48 54.25
C VAL A 211 0.59 -20.67 54.58
N GLN A 212 1.67 -20.87 53.84
CA GLN A 212 2.64 -21.92 54.13
C GLN A 212 3.33 -21.72 55.49
N GLU A 213 3.76 -20.49 55.80
CA GLU A 213 4.36 -20.15 57.08
C GLU A 213 3.37 -20.35 58.24
N SER A 214 2.11 -19.93 58.06
CA SER A 214 1.09 -20.11 59.11
C SER A 214 0.79 -21.59 59.35
N LEU A 215 0.71 -22.40 58.28
CA LEU A 215 0.45 -23.82 58.37
C LEU A 215 1.65 -24.56 58.97
N ARG A 216 2.88 -24.15 58.63
CA ARG A 216 4.11 -24.64 59.26
C ARG A 216 4.12 -24.32 60.76
N ASN A 217 3.83 -23.08 61.16
CA ASN A 217 3.78 -22.69 62.55
C ASN A 217 2.67 -23.40 63.32
N LEU A 218 1.52 -23.64 62.67
CA LEU A 218 0.44 -24.45 63.22
C LEU A 218 0.92 -25.90 63.45
N MET A 219 1.57 -26.52 62.45
CA MET A 219 2.09 -27.88 62.57
C MET A 219 3.16 -27.97 63.67
N LEU A 220 4.09 -27.02 63.76
CA LEU A 220 5.10 -26.96 64.81
C LEU A 220 4.46 -26.76 66.20
N SER A 221 3.42 -25.92 66.29
CA SER A 221 2.67 -25.74 67.54
C SER A 221 1.92 -27.01 67.95
N THR A 222 1.47 -27.83 66.99
CA THR A 222 0.87 -29.15 67.28
C THR A 222 1.90 -30.25 67.52
N GLU A 223 3.10 -30.12 66.95
CA GLU A 223 4.22 -31.07 67.14
C GLU A 223 4.82 -30.89 68.53
N ASP A 224 5.00 -29.66 69.00
CA ASP A 224 5.38 -29.38 70.40
C ASP A 224 4.23 -29.67 71.38
N ALA A 225 2.96 -29.61 70.96
CA ALA A 225 1.82 -30.06 71.77
C ALA A 225 1.74 -31.59 71.90
N SER A 226 2.49 -32.35 71.11
CA SER A 226 2.65 -33.81 71.29
C SER A 226 3.69 -34.17 72.36
N GLY A 227 4.40 -33.17 72.90
CA GLY A 227 5.34 -33.28 74.02
C GLY A 227 4.83 -32.56 75.28
N GLN A 228 3.85 -33.17 75.95
CA GLN A 228 3.63 -33.11 77.41
C GLN A 228 3.79 -31.73 78.11
N GLY A 229 2.66 -31.02 78.31
CA GLY A 229 2.45 -30.16 79.49
C GLY A 229 2.27 -28.66 79.27
N GLN A 230 1.16 -28.21 78.66
CA GLN A 230 0.70 -26.82 78.84
C GLN A 230 -0.78 -26.65 78.50
N GLU A 231 -1.65 -27.35 79.22
CA GLU A 231 -3.09 -27.46 78.91
C GLU A 231 -3.88 -26.23 79.39
N ASP A 232 -3.35 -25.46 80.35
CA ASP A 232 -4.13 -24.40 81.01
C ASP A 232 -3.91 -22.97 80.46
N ALA A 233 -2.92 -22.74 79.61
CA ALA A 233 -2.66 -21.40 79.05
C ALA A 233 -3.40 -21.11 77.72
N GLN A 234 -3.92 -22.15 77.05
CA GLN A 234 -4.51 -22.03 75.72
C GLN A 234 -5.99 -21.60 75.73
N LEU A 235 -6.70 -21.77 76.85
CA LEU A 235 -8.14 -21.49 76.90
C LEU A 235 -8.50 -19.99 76.91
N LEU A 236 -7.53 -19.10 77.21
CA LEU A 236 -7.76 -17.65 77.31
C LEU A 236 -7.21 -16.84 76.12
N GLY A 237 -6.40 -17.43 75.25
CA GLY A 237 -5.82 -16.73 74.07
C GLY A 237 -6.74 -16.64 72.85
N HIS A 238 -7.83 -17.43 72.83
CA HIS A 238 -8.74 -17.54 71.69
C HIS A 238 -9.95 -16.58 71.75
N ILE A 239 -9.80 -15.41 72.37
CA ILE A 239 -10.77 -14.32 72.22
C ILE A 239 -10.42 -13.56 70.94
N VAL A 240 -11.06 -13.95 69.84
CA VAL A 240 -10.98 -13.24 68.56
C VAL A 240 -11.82 -11.96 68.66
N ASN A 241 -11.17 -10.80 68.55
CA ASN A 241 -11.83 -9.50 68.41
C ASN A 241 -12.49 -9.39 67.02
N TRP A 242 -13.80 -9.61 66.92
CA TRP A 242 -14.58 -9.63 65.67
C TRP A 242 -14.96 -8.23 65.14
N GLN A 243 -14.53 -7.15 65.79
CA GLN A 243 -14.99 -5.80 65.47
C GLN A 243 -13.88 -4.91 64.92
N SER A 244 -13.38 -5.18 63.70
CA SER A 244 -12.68 -4.17 62.88
C SER A 244 -12.45 -4.64 61.43
N SER A 245 -13.51 -4.68 60.64
CA SER A 245 -13.37 -4.44 59.18
C SER A 245 -14.64 -3.80 58.61
N ALA A 246 -14.95 -2.60 59.10
CA ALA A 246 -15.92 -1.73 58.45
C ALA A 246 -15.39 -1.35 57.05
N HIS A 247 -15.85 -2.05 56.02
CA HIS A 247 -15.68 -1.61 54.64
C HIS A 247 -16.60 -0.41 54.38
N PRO A 248 -16.12 0.70 53.80
CA PRO A 248 -16.99 1.84 53.47
C PRO A 248 -17.93 1.47 52.32
N ARG A 249 -19.24 1.48 52.60
CA ARG A 249 -20.30 1.36 51.59
C ARG A 249 -20.26 2.57 50.64
N LYS A 250 -19.95 2.33 49.36
CA LYS A 250 -20.08 3.33 48.29
C LYS A 250 -21.56 3.71 48.12
N ARG A 251 -21.91 4.97 48.44
CA ARG A 251 -23.22 5.56 48.14
C ARG A 251 -23.23 6.07 46.70
N TRP A 252 -24.11 5.53 45.88
CA TRP A 252 -24.46 6.11 44.58
C TRP A 252 -25.30 7.37 44.83
N ARG A 253 -24.90 8.51 44.27
CA ARG A 253 -25.77 9.69 44.20
C ARG A 253 -26.64 9.57 42.94
N VAL A 254 -27.95 9.50 43.13
CA VAL A 254 -28.93 9.82 42.11
C VAL A 254 -29.17 11.32 42.22
N GLY A 255 -28.95 12.06 41.14
CA GLY A 255 -29.17 13.50 41.08
C GLY A 255 -30.66 13.84 41.25
N SER A 256 -30.91 14.94 41.95
CA SER A 256 -32.14 15.73 41.85
C SER A 256 -31.77 17.09 41.26
#